data_AF-A0A484A709-F1
#
_entry.id   AF-A0A484A709-F1
#
_cell.length_a   1.000
_cell.length_b   1.000
_cell.length_c   1.000
_cell.angle_alpha   90.00
_cell.angle_beta   90.00
_cell.angle_gamma   90.00
#
_symmetry.space_group_name_H-M   'P 1'
#
loop_
_entity.id
_entity.type
_entity.pdbx_description
1 polymer ?
#
loop_
_entity_poly.entity_id
_entity_poly.type
_entity_poly.pdbx_seq_one_letter_code
_entity_poly.pdbx_strand_id
1 'polypeptide(L)'
;MKEELLLLRNQLKMGHRLSFAEAMLLQRAIDILVNKAGNSPAQSDCCPAQNSVTPAQDGNSPVVPDGYVMVPKEPTKEMIDAGWLYYMGTKNPSSKGTYKAMLAAIQQEGK
;
A
#
# COMPACT_ATOMS: atom_id res chain seq x y z
N MET A 1 -21.42 -19.46 4.12
CA MET A 1 -21.47 -17.98 4.03
C MET A 1 -22.81 -17.43 4.53
N LYS A 2 -23.96 -17.83 3.97
CA LYS A 2 -25.29 -17.35 4.43
C LYS A 2 -25.59 -17.71 5.89
N GLU A 3 -25.35 -18.97 6.28
CA GLU A 3 -25.58 -19.43 7.66
C GLU A 3 -24.70 -18.69 8.68
N GLU A 4 -23.42 -18.50 8.35
CA GLU A 4 -22.48 -17.71 9.16
C GLU A 4 -22.92 -16.26 9.34
N LEU A 5 -23.48 -15.63 8.29
CA LEU A 5 -24.03 -14.27 8.38
C LEU A 5 -25.32 -14.20 9.21
N LEU A 6 -26.13 -15.27 9.21
CA LEU A 6 -27.33 -15.38 10.04
C LEU A 6 -26.97 -15.56 11.52
N LEU A 7 -25.97 -16.38 11.81
CA LEU A 7 -25.42 -16.55 13.16
C LEU A 7 -24.86 -15.22 13.68
N LEU A 8 -24.03 -14.55 12.88
CA LEU A 8 -23.48 -13.23 13.18
C LEU A 8 -24.56 -12.18 13.51
N ARG A 9 -25.63 -12.12 12.69
CA ARG A 9 -26.78 -11.23 12.93
C ARG A 9 -27.42 -11.50 14.30
N ASN A 10 -27.57 -12.77 14.68
CA ASN A 10 -28.14 -13.13 15.97
C ASN A 10 -27.20 -12.76 17.14
N GLN A 11 -25.89 -12.98 16.99
CA GLN A 11 -24.89 -12.57 17.98
C GLN A 11 -24.90 -11.04 18.20
N LEU A 12 -24.97 -10.27 17.11
CA LEU A 12 -25.07 -8.80 17.15
C LEU A 12 -26.37 -8.34 17.84
N LYS A 13 -27.50 -8.99 17.53
CA LYS A 13 -28.80 -8.67 18.13
C LYS A 13 -28.84 -8.98 19.63
N MET A 14 -28.13 -10.01 20.07
CA MET A 14 -28.04 -10.42 21.47
C MET A 14 -26.83 -9.82 22.21
N GLY A 15 -26.09 -8.89 21.60
CA GLY A 15 -24.97 -8.19 22.24
C GLY A 15 -23.78 -9.09 22.62
N HIS A 16 -23.64 -10.25 21.99
CA HIS A 16 -22.55 -11.18 22.28
C HIS A 16 -21.22 -10.72 21.67
N ARG A 17 -20.11 -11.17 22.25
CA ARG A 17 -18.77 -10.86 21.73
C ARG A 17 -18.54 -11.66 20.44
N LEU A 18 -18.21 -10.94 19.37
CA LEU A 18 -17.83 -11.54 18.10
C LEU A 18 -16.42 -12.10 18.15
N SER A 19 -16.22 -13.26 17.54
CA SER A 19 -14.91 -13.81 17.24
C SER A 19 -14.23 -13.07 16.09
N PHE A 20 -12.92 -13.27 15.94
CA PHE A 20 -12.15 -12.65 14.86
C PHE A 20 -12.62 -13.08 13.46
N ALA A 21 -12.98 -14.36 13.28
CA ALA A 21 -13.46 -14.89 12.01
C ALA A 21 -14.81 -14.28 11.60
N GLU A 22 -15.71 -14.14 12.58
CA GLU A 22 -17.00 -13.46 12.42
C GLU A 22 -16.84 -11.98 12.03
N ALA A 23 -15.87 -11.29 12.62
CA ALA A 23 -15.55 -9.91 12.26
C ALA A 23 -15.01 -9.77 10.83
N MET A 24 -14.14 -10.68 10.38
CA MET A 24 -13.68 -10.70 8.98
C MET A 24 -14.82 -10.96 7.99
N LEU A 25 -15.76 -11.83 8.34
CA LEU A 25 -16.92 -12.11 7.50
C LEU A 25 -17.86 -10.90 7.42
N LEU A 26 -18.03 -10.18 8.53
CA LEU A 26 -18.78 -8.93 8.57
C LEU A 26 -18.14 -7.86 7.69
N GLN A 27 -16.81 -7.68 7.80
CA GLN A 27 -16.06 -6.75 6.96
C GLN A 27 -16.25 -7.06 5.48
N ARG A 28 -16.08 -8.33 5.09
CA ARG A 28 -16.29 -8.76 3.70
C ARG A 28 -17.72 -8.51 3.21
N ALA A 29 -18.73 -8.72 4.05
CA ALA A 29 -20.12 -8.44 3.70
C ALA A 29 -20.39 -6.94 3.53
N ILE A 30 -19.82 -6.11 4.41
CA ILE A 30 -19.86 -4.64 4.31
C ILE A 30 -19.18 -4.20 3.02
N ASP A 31 -17.99 -4.70 2.71
CA ASP A 31 -17.26 -4.35 1.48
C ASP A 31 -18.06 -4.72 0.23
N ILE A 32 -18.73 -5.89 0.21
CA ILE A 32 -19.60 -6.28 -0.91
C ILE A 32 -20.80 -5.33 -1.03
N LEU A 33 -21.42 -4.92 0.08
CA LEU A 33 -22.57 -4.01 0.06
C LEU A 33 -22.18 -2.58 -0.33
N VAL A 34 -21.08 -2.07 0.22
CA VAL A 34 -20.56 -0.73 -0.04
C VAL A 34 -20.02 -0.63 -1.46
N ASN A 35 -19.26 -1.63 -1.93
CA ASN A 35 -18.63 -1.59 -3.25
C ASN A 35 -19.51 -2.11 -4.40
N LYS A 36 -20.64 -2.79 -4.11
CA LYS A 36 -21.68 -3.08 -5.13
C LYS A 36 -22.43 -1.84 -5.61
N ALA A 37 -22.25 -0.68 -4.99
CA ALA A 37 -22.78 0.59 -5.49
C ALA A 37 -21.91 1.23 -6.61
N GLY A 38 -20.95 0.50 -7.19
CA GLY A 38 -20.41 0.87 -8.51
C GLY A 38 -18.90 0.82 -8.67
N ASN A 39 -18.22 -0.25 -8.25
CA ASN A 39 -17.03 -0.68 -8.98
C ASN A 39 -16.71 -2.16 -8.69
N SER A 40 -16.88 -2.98 -9.73
CA SER A 40 -16.29 -4.31 -9.80
C SER A 40 -14.78 -4.17 -9.63
N PRO A 41 -14.08 -5.05 -8.88
CA PRO A 41 -12.64 -5.13 -9.06
C PRO A 41 -12.44 -5.58 -10.50
N ALA A 42 -11.95 -4.67 -11.34
CA ALA A 42 -11.42 -5.02 -12.63
C ALA A 42 -10.43 -6.16 -12.37
N GLN A 43 -10.84 -7.35 -12.81
CA GLN A 43 -9.95 -8.47 -13.02
C GLN A 43 -8.89 -7.91 -13.96
N SER A 44 -7.73 -7.61 -13.37
CA SER A 44 -6.55 -7.13 -14.06
C SER A 44 -6.17 -8.21 -15.07
N ASP A 45 -6.64 -8.07 -16.31
CA ASP A 45 -6.14 -8.78 -17.46
C ASP A 45 -4.66 -8.40 -17.63
N CYS A 46 -3.79 -9.09 -16.93
CA CYS A 46 -2.35 -9.00 -17.16
C CYS A 46 -1.81 -10.42 -17.29
N CYS A 47 -2.01 -10.99 -18.48
CA CYS A 47 -1.22 -12.10 -18.98
C CYS A 47 0.26 -11.71 -18.96
N PRO A 48 1.20 -12.53 -18.45
CA PRO A 48 2.61 -12.33 -18.71
C PRO A 48 2.99 -13.24 -19.89
N ALA A 49 2.97 -12.69 -21.11
CA ALA A 49 3.61 -13.33 -22.24
C ALA A 49 4.14 -12.27 -23.20
N GLN A 50 5.40 -11.88 -23.01
CA GLN A 50 6.49 -12.14 -23.97
C GLN A 50 7.61 -11.11 -23.79
N ASN A 51 8.81 -11.62 -23.52
CA ASN A 51 10.07 -10.95 -23.81
C ASN A 51 10.08 -10.53 -25.28
N SER A 52 10.10 -9.23 -25.57
CA SER A 52 10.66 -8.71 -26.80
C SER A 52 11.31 -7.35 -26.54
N VAL A 53 12.62 -7.37 -26.74
CA VAL A 53 13.56 -6.25 -26.72
C VAL A 53 13.19 -5.26 -27.81
N THR A 54 13.04 -3.96 -27.51
CA THR A 54 13.73 -2.82 -28.18
C THR A 54 13.27 -1.45 -27.64
N PRO A 55 14.13 -0.41 -27.69
CA PRO A 55 13.96 0.81 -26.91
C PRO A 55 13.23 1.90 -27.71
N ALA A 56 12.07 2.35 -27.25
CA ALA A 56 11.42 3.57 -27.72
C ALA A 56 11.74 4.72 -26.76
N GLN A 57 12.55 5.66 -27.24
CA GLN A 57 12.85 6.94 -26.62
C GLN A 57 11.62 7.86 -26.75
N ASP A 58 10.66 7.74 -25.85
CA ASP A 58 9.58 8.72 -25.72
C ASP A 58 9.92 9.69 -24.58
N GLY A 59 10.41 10.87 -24.98
CA GLY A 59 10.81 11.98 -24.13
C GLY A 59 9.64 12.70 -23.44
N ASN A 60 8.76 11.95 -22.78
CA ASN A 60 7.79 12.51 -21.85
C ASN A 60 8.32 12.28 -20.42
N SER A 61 9.37 13.01 -20.06
CA SER A 61 9.85 13.02 -18.68
C SER A 61 8.69 13.51 -17.80
N PRO A 62 8.20 12.74 -16.81
CA PRO A 62 7.09 13.17 -15.98
C PRO A 62 7.47 14.50 -15.33
N VAL A 63 6.73 15.56 -15.67
CA VAL A 63 6.88 16.86 -15.04
C VAL A 63 6.55 16.67 -13.56
N VAL A 64 7.58 16.66 -12.73
CA VAL A 64 7.45 16.61 -11.27
C VAL A 64 6.78 17.92 -10.85
N PRO A 65 5.58 17.89 -10.26
CA PRO A 65 4.92 19.12 -9.82
C PRO A 65 5.75 19.82 -8.74
N ASP A 66 5.69 21.15 -8.71
CA ASP A 66 6.38 21.94 -7.69
C ASP A 66 6.01 21.46 -6.27
N GLY A 67 7.03 21.16 -5.47
CA GLY A 67 6.86 20.63 -4.11
C GLY A 67 6.89 19.11 -3.97
N TYR A 68 7.00 18.36 -5.07
CA TYR A 68 7.20 16.90 -5.04
C TYR A 68 8.67 16.55 -5.22
N VAL A 69 9.11 15.52 -4.49
CA VAL A 69 10.46 14.95 -4.58
C VAL A 69 10.36 13.60 -5.27
N MET A 70 11.21 13.36 -6.27
CA MET A 70 11.30 12.04 -6.89
C MET A 70 11.92 11.07 -5.89
N VAL A 71 11.19 10.01 -5.58
CA VAL A 71 11.63 8.92 -4.72
C VAL A 71 11.69 7.65 -5.56
N PRO A 72 12.81 6.90 -5.53
CA PRO A 72 12.88 5.59 -6.14
C PRO A 72 11.74 4.68 -5.66
N LYS A 73 11.21 3.83 -6.55
CA LYS A 73 10.17 2.83 -6.19
C LYS A 73 10.68 1.83 -5.15
N GLU A 74 11.95 1.47 -5.25
CA GLU A 74 12.67 0.66 -4.29
C GLU A 74 13.73 1.53 -3.60
N PRO A 75 13.79 1.56 -2.25
CA PRO A 75 14.77 2.38 -1.55
C PRO A 75 16.19 1.90 -1.88
N THR A 76 17.07 2.85 -2.23
CA THR A 76 18.47 2.52 -2.48
C THR A 76 19.16 2.10 -1.18
N LYS A 77 20.33 1.45 -1.30
CA LYS A 77 21.12 1.04 -0.14
C LYS A 77 21.44 2.23 0.77
N GLU A 78 21.75 3.38 0.19
CA GLU A 78 22.07 4.62 0.89
C GLU A 78 20.88 5.16 1.67
N MET A 79 19.67 5.08 1.09
CA MET A 79 18.44 5.42 1.81
C MET A 79 18.22 4.50 3.01
N ILE A 80 18.38 3.19 2.81
CA ILE A 80 18.22 2.19 3.88
C ILE A 80 19.24 2.43 5.00
N ASP A 81 20.51 2.64 4.65
CA ASP A 81 21.59 2.90 5.60
C ASP A 81 21.34 4.19 6.39
N ALA A 82 20.88 5.26 5.74
CA ALA A 82 20.54 6.53 6.39
C ALA A 82 19.37 6.38 7.38
N GLY A 83 18.32 5.66 6.97
CA GLY A 83 17.19 5.35 7.85
C GLY A 83 17.60 4.50 9.05
N TRP A 84 18.45 3.50 8.83
CA TRP A 84 18.96 2.62 9.87
C TRP A 84 19.86 3.36 10.87
N LEU A 85 20.76 4.22 10.37
CA LEU A 85 21.63 5.04 11.21
C LEU A 85 20.83 5.99 12.10
N TYR A 86 19.80 6.63 11.55
CA TYR A 86 18.88 7.46 12.34
C TYR A 86 18.19 6.62 13.42
N TYR A 87 17.67 5.44 13.06
CA TYR A 87 16.95 4.56 13.98
C TYR A 87 17.83 4.11 15.16
N MET A 88 19.10 3.76 14.89
CA MET A 88 20.05 3.36 15.93
C MET A 88 20.60 4.54 16.76
N GLY A 89 20.72 5.72 16.15
CA GLY A 89 21.29 6.91 16.80
C GLY A 89 20.33 7.71 17.66
N THR A 90 19.02 7.50 17.55
CA THR A 90 18.01 8.21 18.36
C THR A 90 17.48 7.36 19.51
N LYS A 91 17.33 7.97 20.70
CA LYS A 91 16.79 7.30 21.90
C LYS A 91 15.32 6.85 21.72
N ASN A 92 14.56 7.57 20.91
CA ASN A 92 13.18 7.27 20.54
C ASN A 92 12.98 7.49 19.03
N PRO A 93 13.38 6.52 18.19
CA PRO A 93 13.22 6.65 16.75
C PRO A 93 11.73 6.59 16.39
N SER A 94 11.30 7.49 15.51
CA SER A 94 9.96 7.46 14.93
C SER A 94 10.05 7.13 13.46
N SER A 95 9.05 6.43 12.93
CA SER A 95 8.96 6.13 11.49
C SER A 95 9.04 7.40 10.64
N LYS A 96 8.50 8.53 11.14
CA LYS A 96 8.60 9.84 10.49
C LYS A 96 10.04 10.36 10.42
N GLY A 97 10.82 10.16 11.48
CA GLY A 97 12.24 10.54 11.53
C GLY A 97 13.08 9.66 10.60
N THR A 98 12.87 8.35 10.65
CA THR A 98 13.53 7.38 9.76
C THR A 98 13.22 7.69 8.29
N TYR A 99 11.96 7.96 7.96
CA TYR A 99 11.56 8.32 6.60
C TYR A 99 12.20 9.64 6.14
N LYS A 100 12.28 10.66 7.01
CA LYS A 100 12.99 11.91 6.69
C LYS A 100 14.48 11.68 6.42
N ALA A 101 15.13 10.80 7.17
CA ALA A 101 16.53 10.44 6.94
C ALA A 101 16.72 9.70 5.62
N MET A 102 15.82 8.77 5.29
CA MET A 102 15.77 8.11 3.97
C MET A 102 15.59 9.12 2.84
N LEU A 103 14.67 10.09 2.99
CA LEU A 103 14.43 11.13 1.98
C LEU A 103 15.64 12.07 1.81
N ALA A 104 16.34 12.40 2.89
CA ALA A 104 17.54 13.25 2.84
C ALA A 104 18.71 12.57 2.11
N ALA A 105 18.71 11.24 2.06
CA ALA A 105 19.70 10.44 1.35
C ALA A 105 19.32 10.15 -0.11
N ILE A 106 18.20 10.70 -0.62
CA ILE A 106 17.85 10.59 -2.03
C ILE A 106 18.88 11.38 -2.84
N GLN A 107 19.79 10.65 -3.48
CA GLN A 107 20.51 11.18 -4.61
C GLN A 107 19.50 11.36 -5.73
N GLN A 108 19.15 12.61 -6.05
CA GLN A 108 18.44 12.89 -7.29
C GLN A 108 19.32 12.33 -8.40
N GLU A 109 18.85 11.31 -9.11
CA GLU A 109 19.46 10.91 -10.36
C GLU A 109 19.43 12.14 -11.26
N GLY A 110 20.62 12.73 -11.43
CA GLY A 110 20.82 13.89 -12.26
C GLY A 110 20.37 13.60 -13.68
N LYS A 111 19.77 14.62 -14.28
CA LYS A 111 19.57 14.78 -15.72
C LYS A 111 20.83 14.43 -16.52
#